data_AF-A0A381XA95-F1
#
_entry.id   AF-A0A381XA95-F1
#
_cell.length_a   1.000
_cell.length_b   1.000
_cell.length_c   1.000
_cell.angle_alpha   90.00
_cell.angle_beta   90.00
_cell.angle_gamma   90.00
#
_symmetry.space_group_name_H-M   'P 1'
#
loop_
_entity.id
_entity.type
_entity.pdbx_description
1 polymer ?
#
loop_
_entity_poly.entity_id
_entity_poly.type
_entity_poly.pdbx_seq_one_letter_code
_entity_poly.pdbx_strand_id
1 'polypeptide(L)'
;VDLENLIFNFTKVSRVEECSVCGSGTKQEKAKEELILEELCGRNKGKRTFSITPTYHVKLDVDAITHVAKERGFTVENLGDLGLSLRTNDLSVSFMKSGSAVLVGPKDENEATALYKGLLGTKPVITENQNT
;
A
#
# COMPACT_ATOMS: atom_id res chain seq x y z
N VAL A 1 8.43 -29.96 10.58
CA VAL A 1 8.05 -31.36 10.35
C VAL A 1 8.99 -31.89 9.29
N ASP A 2 9.77 -32.91 9.61
CA ASP A 2 10.59 -33.60 8.62
C ASP A 2 9.73 -34.70 7.99
N LEU A 3 9.47 -34.58 6.68
CA LEU A 3 8.57 -35.46 5.93
C LEU A 3 9.28 -36.71 5.38
N GLU A 4 10.61 -36.74 5.38
CA GLU A 4 11.38 -37.91 4.95
C GLU A 4 11.48 -38.94 6.08
N ASN A 5 11.62 -38.47 7.33
CA ASN A 5 11.74 -39.32 8.50
C ASN A 5 10.48 -39.34 9.40
N LEU A 6 9.41 -38.62 9.01
CA LEU A 6 8.17 -38.46 9.80
C LEU A 6 8.44 -38.02 11.26
N ILE A 7 9.45 -37.17 11.46
CA ILE A 7 9.82 -36.69 12.79
C ILE A 7 9.01 -35.42 13.11
N PHE A 8 8.16 -35.55 14.13
CA PHE A 8 7.36 -34.47 14.67
C PHE A 8 8.05 -33.87 15.89
N ASN A 9 8.56 -32.64 15.74
CA ASN A 9 9.09 -31.87 16.85
C ASN A 9 7.97 -31.05 17.47
N PHE A 10 7.78 -31.20 18.78
CA PHE A 10 6.79 -30.44 19.55
C PHE A 10 7.52 -29.38 20.37
N THR A 11 7.26 -28.11 20.05
CA THR A 11 7.74 -26.99 20.84
C THR A 11 6.62 -26.51 21.74
N LYS A 12 6.87 -26.50 23.06
CA LYS A 12 5.91 -25.97 24.03
C LYS A 12 5.92 -24.44 23.96
N VAL A 13 4.78 -23.85 23.62
CA VAL A 13 4.59 -22.40 23.61
C VAL A 13 3.76 -22.01 24.83
N SER A 14 4.20 -20.99 25.56
CA SER A 14 3.49 -20.41 26.70
C SER A 14 3.08 -18.98 26.40
N ARG A 15 2.00 -18.51 27.04
CA ARG A 15 1.63 -17.10 26.98
C ARG A 15 2.76 -16.25 27.56
N VAL A 16 2.96 -15.09 26.97
CA VAL A 16 3.93 -14.09 27.42
C VAL A 16 3.12 -12.88 27.88
N GLU A 17 3.35 -12.40 29.11
CA GLU A 17 2.47 -11.38 29.72
C GLU A 17 2.51 -10.06 28.93
N GLU A 18 3.66 -9.66 28.37
CA GLU A 18 3.74 -8.47 27.52
C GLU A 18 3.05 -8.62 26.14
N CYS A 19 2.59 -9.81 25.75
CA CYS A 19 1.91 -10.00 24.47
C CYS A 19 0.52 -9.34 24.49
N SER A 20 0.26 -8.45 23.53
CA SER A 20 -1.02 -7.75 23.38
C SER A 20 -2.17 -8.60 22.84
N VAL A 21 -1.90 -9.87 22.47
CA VAL A 21 -2.89 -10.80 21.89
C VAL A 21 -3.27 -11.91 22.87
N CYS A 22 -2.29 -12.53 23.54
CA CYS A 22 -2.51 -13.67 24.45
C CYS A 22 -2.03 -13.43 25.89
N GLY A 23 -1.49 -12.25 26.20
CA GLY A 23 -1.04 -11.81 27.51
C GLY A 23 -1.88 -10.65 28.06
N SER A 24 -1.41 -10.04 29.15
CA SER A 24 -2.02 -8.86 29.78
C SER A 24 -1.49 -7.53 29.22
N GLY A 25 -0.62 -7.59 28.21
CA GLY A 25 -0.04 -6.42 27.55
C GLY A 25 -1.09 -5.51 26.93
N THR A 26 -1.02 -4.22 27.23
CA THR A 26 -1.87 -3.20 26.60
C THR A 26 -1.40 -2.92 25.18
N LYS A 27 -2.32 -2.93 24.22
CA LYS A 27 -2.05 -2.49 22.85
C LYS A 27 -1.75 -0.99 22.87
N GLN A 28 -0.51 -0.61 22.58
CA GLN A 28 -0.18 0.79 22.32
C GLN A 28 -0.88 1.20 21.02
N GLU A 29 -1.83 2.13 21.09
CA GLU A 29 -2.32 2.82 19.90
C GLU A 29 -1.18 3.68 19.36
N LYS A 30 -0.49 3.16 18.34
CA LYS A 30 0.32 4.01 17.47
C LYS A 30 -0.63 5.02 16.81
N ALA A 31 -0.20 6.27 16.70
CA ALA A 31 -0.93 7.27 15.93
C ALA A 31 -1.32 6.67 14.57
N LYS A 32 -2.59 6.81 14.18
CA LYS A 32 -3.06 6.31 12.89
C LYS A 32 -2.25 7.01 11.80
N GLU A 33 -1.32 6.27 11.19
CA GLU A 33 -0.64 6.73 10.00
C GLU A 33 -1.69 6.96 8.91
N GLU A 34 -1.62 8.10 8.23
CA GLU A 34 -2.57 8.46 7.16
C GLU A 34 -2.60 7.42 6.03
N LEU A 35 -1.47 6.74 5.82
CA LEU A 35 -1.28 5.72 4.81
C LEU A 35 -0.66 4.48 5.47
N ILE A 36 -1.23 3.31 5.21
CA ILE A 36 -0.62 2.01 5.51
C ILE A 36 0.28 1.68 4.32
N LEU A 37 1.58 1.53 4.58
CA LEU A 37 2.59 1.23 3.57
C LEU A 37 3.21 -0.14 3.84
N GLU A 38 3.21 -1.00 2.82
CA GLU A 38 3.74 -2.36 2.93
C GLU A 38 4.64 -2.67 1.73
N GLU A 39 5.85 -3.14 1.96
CA GLU A 39 6.66 -3.73 0.88
C GLU A 39 6.16 -5.14 0.56
N LEU A 40 5.90 -5.40 -0.71
CA LEU A 40 5.54 -6.72 -1.19
C LEU A 40 6.80 -7.48 -1.61
N CYS A 41 6.88 -8.76 -1.24
CA CYS A 41 8.00 -9.62 -1.62
C CYS A 41 8.11 -9.88 -3.14
N GLY A 42 7.08 -9.52 -3.91
CA GLY A 42 7.04 -9.60 -5.36
C GLY A 42 8.03 -8.64 -6.01
N ARG A 43 9.04 -9.19 -6.72
CA ARG A 43 10.02 -8.40 -7.49
C ARG A 43 9.72 -8.46 -8.97
N ASN A 44 9.37 -7.35 -9.59
CA ASN A 44 9.16 -7.28 -11.03
C ASN A 44 10.49 -6.94 -11.73
N LYS A 45 11.14 -7.93 -12.35
CA LYS A 45 12.48 -7.79 -12.96
C LYS A 45 13.51 -7.17 -11.99
N GLY A 46 13.46 -7.58 -10.71
CA GLY A 46 14.35 -7.10 -9.65
C GLY A 46 13.90 -5.82 -8.94
N LYS A 47 12.85 -5.14 -9.44
CA LYS A 47 12.32 -3.91 -8.84
C LYS A 47 11.46 -4.21 -7.61
N ARG A 48 11.58 -3.37 -6.58
CA ARG A 48 10.76 -3.45 -5.37
C ARG A 48 9.32 -3.05 -5.68
N THR A 49 8.40 -3.56 -4.88
CA THR A 49 6.97 -3.31 -5.02
C THR A 49 6.41 -2.89 -3.67
N PHE A 50 5.59 -1.84 -3.65
CA PHE A 50 4.95 -1.31 -2.46
C PHE A 50 3.44 -1.28 -2.64
N SER A 51 2.71 -1.61 -1.58
CA SER A 51 1.28 -1.42 -1.44
C SER A 51 1.04 -0.20 -0.55
N ILE A 52 0.23 0.74 -1.03
CA ILE A 52 -0.24 1.89 -0.25
C ILE A 52 -1.75 1.76 -0.09
N THR A 53 -2.20 1.75 1.15
CA THR A 53 -3.62 1.78 1.48
C THR A 53 -3.91 2.98 2.39
N PRO A 54 -4.65 3.99 1.91
CA PRO A 54 -5.05 5.09 2.76
C PRO A 54 -5.99 4.61 3.88
N THR A 55 -5.86 5.20 5.07
CA THR A 55 -6.76 4.90 6.21
C THR A 55 -8.08 5.68 6.14
N TYR A 56 -8.25 6.48 5.10
CA TYR A 56 -9.42 7.30 4.79
C TYR A 56 -9.89 7.06 3.36
N HIS A 57 -11.14 7.45 3.07
CA HIS A 57 -11.69 7.32 1.73
C HIS A 57 -11.04 8.31 0.77
N VAL A 58 -10.41 7.81 -0.30
CA VAL A 58 -9.84 8.62 -1.37
C VAL A 58 -10.70 8.48 -2.62
N LYS A 59 -11.31 9.58 -3.06
CA LYS A 59 -11.99 9.63 -4.36
C LYS A 59 -10.96 9.96 -5.44
N LEU A 60 -10.70 9.00 -6.33
CA LEU A 60 -9.78 9.21 -7.45
C LEU A 60 -10.40 10.15 -8.48
N ASP A 61 -9.74 11.29 -8.69
CA ASP A 61 -9.99 12.16 -9.85
C ASP A 61 -9.17 11.64 -11.02
N VAL A 62 -9.78 10.77 -11.83
CA VAL A 62 -9.09 10.08 -12.93
C VAL A 62 -8.54 11.09 -13.96
N ASP A 63 -9.25 12.18 -14.22
CA ASP A 63 -8.83 13.19 -15.19
C ASP A 63 -7.61 13.96 -14.68
N ALA A 64 -7.65 14.39 -13.41
CA ALA A 64 -6.51 15.07 -12.79
C ALA A 64 -5.27 14.16 -12.70
N ILE A 65 -5.44 12.91 -12.25
CA ILE A 65 -4.34 11.94 -12.18
C ILE A 65 -3.79 11.65 -13.57
N THR A 66 -4.66 11.49 -14.58
CA THR A 66 -4.24 11.26 -15.97
C THR A 66 -3.42 12.43 -16.52
N HIS A 67 -3.84 13.67 -16.22
CA HIS A 67 -3.11 14.86 -16.62
C HIS A 67 -1.70 14.90 -16.01
N VAL A 68 -1.61 14.79 -14.68
CA VAL A 68 -0.33 14.78 -13.95
C VAL A 68 0.56 13.63 -14.39
N ALA A 69 -0.01 12.44 -14.62
CA ALA A 69 0.74 11.27 -15.06
C ALA A 69 1.33 11.47 -16.47
N LYS A 70 0.56 12.04 -17.40
CA LYS A 70 1.04 12.35 -18.75
C LYS A 70 2.14 13.40 -18.76
N GLU A 71 2.03 14.45 -17.93
CA GLU A 71 3.10 15.45 -17.76
C GLU A 71 4.40 14.83 -17.25
N ARG A 72 4.30 13.78 -16.42
CA ARG A 72 5.43 13.01 -15.90
C ARG A 72 5.90 11.88 -16.82
N GLY A 73 5.33 11.78 -18.03
CA GLY A 73 5.74 10.80 -19.05
C GLY A 73 5.19 9.39 -18.85
N PHE A 74 4.14 9.21 -18.04
CA PHE A 74 3.44 7.93 -17.91
C PHE A 74 2.47 7.71 -19.07
N THR A 75 2.45 6.48 -19.57
CA THR A 75 1.31 5.94 -20.30
C THR A 75 0.20 5.64 -19.31
N VAL A 76 -1.03 6.02 -19.64
CA VAL A 76 -2.20 5.89 -18.77
C VAL A 76 -3.21 4.96 -19.41
N GLU A 77 -3.62 3.93 -18.67
CA GLU A 77 -4.64 2.97 -19.06
C GLU A 77 -5.77 2.98 -18.02
N ASN A 78 -6.96 3.42 -18.45
CA ASN A 78 -8.15 3.41 -17.62
C ASN A 78 -8.78 2.01 -17.64
N LEU A 79 -8.89 1.38 -16.48
CA LEU A 79 -9.43 0.01 -16.32
C LEU A 79 -10.89 0.03 -15.87
N GLY A 80 -11.59 1.16 -16.01
CA GLY A 80 -12.98 1.33 -15.64
C GLY A 80 -13.20 1.15 -14.13
N ASP A 81 -14.02 0.16 -13.77
CA ASP A 81 -14.39 -0.09 -12.38
C ASP A 81 -13.27 -0.70 -11.53
N LEU A 82 -12.21 -1.23 -12.16
CA LEU A 82 -11.04 -1.76 -11.44
C LEU A 82 -10.13 -0.63 -10.94
N GLY A 83 -10.03 0.46 -11.70
CA GLY A 83 -9.22 1.64 -11.37
C GLY A 83 -8.37 2.15 -12.55
N LEU A 84 -7.15 2.59 -12.26
CA LEU A 84 -6.28 3.29 -13.21
C LEU A 84 -4.85 2.74 -13.16
N SER A 85 -4.31 2.32 -14.31
CA SER A 85 -2.92 1.89 -14.43
C SER A 85 -2.08 2.96 -15.11
N LEU A 86 -0.93 3.25 -14.52
CA LEU A 86 0.06 4.21 -15.01
C LEU A 86 1.38 3.49 -15.17
N ARG A 87 2.07 3.69 -16.30
CA ARG A 87 3.34 3.01 -16.56
C ARG A 87 4.36 3.86 -17.29
N THR A 88 5.60 3.76 -16.86
CA THR A 88 6.79 4.11 -17.66
C THR A 88 7.64 2.85 -17.88
N ASN A 89 8.77 3.00 -18.56
CA ASN A 89 9.75 1.90 -18.66
C ASN A 89 10.19 1.41 -17.28
N ASP A 90 10.23 2.32 -16.30
CA ASP A 90 10.80 2.04 -15.00
C ASP A 90 9.83 1.88 -13.85
N LEU A 91 8.70 2.57 -13.90
CA LEU A 91 7.71 2.63 -12.84
C LEU A 91 6.38 2.08 -13.33
N SER A 92 5.65 1.42 -12.44
CA SER A 92 4.24 1.06 -12.66
C SER A 92 3.45 1.43 -11.41
N VAL A 93 2.31 2.08 -11.59
CA VAL A 93 1.40 2.43 -10.50
C VAL A 93 0.01 1.96 -10.90
N SER A 94 -0.60 1.12 -10.06
CA SER A 94 -1.97 0.64 -10.26
C SER A 94 -2.83 1.15 -9.13
N PHE A 95 -3.64 2.16 -9.40
CA PHE A 95 -4.64 2.67 -8.48
C PHE A 95 -5.90 1.82 -8.57
N MET A 96 -6.41 1.42 -7.41
CA MET A 96 -7.70 0.79 -7.24
C MET A 96 -8.76 1.86 -6.98
N LYS A 97 -10.02 1.63 -7.37
CA LYS A 97 -11.13 2.59 -7.14
C LYS A 97 -11.29 3.03 -5.68
N SER A 98 -10.84 2.21 -4.72
CA SER A 98 -10.79 2.50 -3.28
C SER A 98 -9.76 3.57 -2.87
N GLY A 99 -8.85 3.95 -3.77
CA GLY A 99 -7.72 4.82 -3.48
C GLY A 99 -6.43 4.09 -3.14
N SER A 100 -6.49 2.79 -2.85
CA SER A 100 -5.28 1.97 -2.67
C SER A 100 -4.46 1.93 -3.96
N ALA A 101 -3.15 1.77 -3.84
CA ALA A 101 -2.26 1.70 -4.98
C ALA A 101 -1.17 0.64 -4.81
N VAL A 102 -0.83 -0.04 -5.90
CA VAL A 102 0.37 -0.89 -5.99
C VAL A 102 1.40 -0.18 -6.86
N LEU A 103 2.59 0.04 -6.31
CA LEU A 103 3.69 0.77 -6.95
C LEU A 103 4.87 -0.15 -7.15
N VAL A 104 5.34 -0.27 -8.39
CA VAL A 104 6.52 -1.06 -8.78
C VAL A 104 7.60 -0.11 -9.24
N GLY A 105 8.82 -0.28 -8.74
CA GLY A 105 9.98 0.50 -9.17
C GLY A 105 10.53 1.54 -8.17
N PRO A 106 9.77 2.10 -7.20
CA PRO A 106 10.36 2.92 -6.15
C PRO A 106 11.48 2.17 -5.40
N LYS A 107 12.51 2.89 -4.99
CA LYS A 107 13.67 2.31 -4.27
C LYS A 107 13.38 2.09 -2.81
N ASP A 108 12.52 2.92 -2.22
CA ASP A 108 12.17 2.89 -0.81
C ASP A 108 10.75 3.42 -0.56
N GLU A 109 10.35 3.33 0.70
CA GLU A 109 9.05 3.75 1.21
C GLU A 109 8.77 5.25 1.03
N ASN A 110 9.80 6.10 1.16
CA ASN A 110 9.66 7.54 1.01
C ASN A 110 9.40 7.90 -0.46
N GLU A 111 10.14 7.28 -1.38
CA GLU A 111 9.92 7.45 -2.82
C GLU A 111 8.53 6.95 -3.23
N ALA A 112 8.09 5.80 -2.71
CA ALA A 112 6.75 5.26 -2.97
C ALA A 112 5.65 6.24 -2.51
N THR A 113 5.79 6.79 -1.30
CA THR A 113 4.84 7.75 -0.72
C THR A 113 4.82 9.07 -1.51
N ALA A 114 5.99 9.59 -1.87
CA ALA A 114 6.10 10.81 -2.66
C ALA A 114 5.52 10.64 -4.06
N LEU A 115 5.72 9.48 -4.69
CA LEU A 115 5.15 9.15 -5.99
C LEU A 115 3.61 9.09 -5.91
N TYR A 116 3.07 8.37 -4.92
CA TYR A 116 1.62 8.28 -4.70
C TYR A 116 0.97 9.65 -4.48
N LYS A 117 1.48 10.44 -3.52
CA LYS A 117 0.95 11.79 -3.24
C LYS A 117 1.11 12.73 -4.43
N GLY A 118 2.24 12.62 -5.14
CA GLY A 118 2.51 13.43 -6.32
C GLY A 118 1.56 13.15 -7.48
N LEU A 119 1.10 11.90 -7.64
CA LEU A 119 0.15 11.50 -8.68
C LEU A 119 -1.30 11.87 -8.33
N LEU A 120 -1.68 11.81 -7.05
CA LEU A 120 -2.99 12.29 -6.58
C LEU A 120 -3.15 13.82 -6.72
N GLY A 121 -2.04 14.56 -6.84
CA GLY A 121 -2.03 16.01 -6.88
C GLY A 121 -2.26 16.64 -5.51
N THR A 122 -1.98 17.95 -5.40
CA THR A 122 -2.02 18.71 -4.14
C THR A 122 -3.43 18.92 -3.57
N LYS A 123 -4.47 18.35 -4.20
CA LYS A 123 -5.83 18.31 -3.67
C LYS A 123 -6.19 16.87 -3.33
N PRO A 124 -5.74 16.32 -2.19
CA PRO A 124 -6.58 15.33 -1.55
C PRO A 124 -7.92 16.04 -1.30
N VAL A 125 -8.98 15.61 -1.99
CA VAL A 125 -10.33 16.00 -1.59
C VAL A 125 -10.58 15.26 -0.28
N ILE A 126 -10.02 15.81 0.79
CA ILE A 126 -10.32 15.48 2.17
C ILE A 126 -11.78 15.87 2.31
N THR A 127 -12.67 14.90 2.14
CA THR A 127 -14.05 15.11 2.56
C THR A 127 -14.00 14.88 4.06
N GLU A 128 -13.79 15.96 4.82
CA GLU A 128 -14.05 15.94 6.26
C GLU A 128 -15.48 15.41 6.44
N ASN A 129 -15.60 14.28 7.14
CA ASN A 129 -16.88 13.83 7.64
C ASN A 129 -17.36 14.88 8.65
N GLN A 130 -18.13 15.86 8.19
CA GLN A 130 -19.04 16.61 9.03
C GLN A 130 -20.17 15.67 9.45
N ASN A 131 -19.93 14.85 10.47
CA ASN A 131 -21.02 14.24 11.21
C ASN A 131 -21.60 15.30 12.15
N THR A 132 -22.77 15.80 11.75
CA THR A 132 -23.72 16.51 12.61
C THR A 132 -24.47 15.51 13.46
#